data_AF-A0A2Z6E6F2-F1
#
_entry.id   AF-A0A2Z6E6F2-F1
#
_cell.length_a   1.000
_cell.length_b   1.000
_cell.length_c   1.000
_cell.angle_alpha   90.00
_cell.angle_beta   90.00
_cell.angle_gamma   90.00
#
_symmetry.space_group_name_H-M   'P 1'
#
loop_
_entity.id
_entity.type
_entity.pdbx_description
1 polymer ?
#
loop_
_entity_poly.entity_id
_entity_poly.type
_entity_poly.pdbx_seq_one_letter_code
_entity_poly.pdbx_strand_id
1 'polypeptide(L)' 'MRVHRGCIVNLDGLTEIEPLESGDARLKLRDGTLLPCSRRYRAQLRERSGEPAAADVRG' A
#
# COMPACT_ATOMS: atom_id res chain seq x y z
N MET A 1 -3.09 -0.08 -10.64
CA MET A 1 -2.77 1.23 -9.99
C MET A 1 -1.27 1.39 -9.85
N ARG A 2 -0.71 2.57 -10.13
CA ARG A 2 0.73 2.83 -9.94
C ARG A 2 1.03 3.12 -8.46
N VAL A 3 2.00 2.41 -7.89
CA VAL A 3 2.36 2.49 -6.46
C VAL A 3 3.81 2.90 -6.23
N HIS A 4 4.64 2.85 -7.28
CA HIS A 4 6.02 3.31 -7.28
C HIS A 4 6.37 3.80 -8.69
N ARG A 5 7.47 4.56 -8.85
CA ARG A 5 7.90 5.11 -10.15
C ARG A 5 8.04 4.05 -11.27
N GLY A 6 8.27 2.79 -10.92
CA GLY A 6 8.35 1.67 -11.86
C GLY A 6 7.44 0.48 -11.53
N CYS A 7 6.47 0.62 -10.61
CA CYS A 7 5.66 -0.52 -10.18
C CYS A 7 4.16 -0.20 -10.23
N ILE A 8 3.39 -1.14 -10.76
CA ILE A 8 1.94 -1.11 -10.85
C ILE A 8 1.41 -2.36 -10.16
N VAL A 9 0.38 -2.20 -9.33
CA VAL A 9 -0.30 -3.27 -8.60
C VAL A 9 -1.74 -3.42 -9.09
N ASN A 10 -2.29 -4.64 -9.02
CA ASN A 10 -3.72 -4.85 -9.10
C ASN A 10 -4.35 -4.73 -7.70
N LEU A 11 -5.30 -3.81 -7.51
CA LEU A 11 -5.95 -3.58 -6.21
C LEU A 11 -6.81 -4.77 -5.78
N ASP A 12 -7.35 -5.53 -6.73
CA ASP A 12 -8.11 -6.75 -6.47
C ASP A 12 -7.25 -7.84 -5.80
N GLY A 13 -5.95 -7.86 -6.11
CA GLY A 13 -5.01 -8.80 -5.54
C GLY A 13 -4.32 -8.31 -4.26
N LEU A 14 -4.62 -7.10 -3.79
CA LEU A 14 -4.00 -6.51 -2.60
C LEU A 14 -4.64 -7.09 -1.35
N THR A 15 -3.83 -7.63 -0.45
CA THR A 15 -4.31 -8.24 0.80
C THR A 15 -3.89 -7.48 2.05
N GLU A 16 -2.76 -6.78 2.02
CA GLU A 16 -2.23 -6.08 3.19
C GLU A 16 -1.40 -4.86 2.79
N ILE A 17 -1.45 -3.81 3.60
CA ILE A 17 -0.67 -2.58 3.44
C ILE A 17 0.09 -2.27 4.72
N GLU A 18 1.38 -2.58 4.75
CA GLU A 18 2.25 -2.34 5.90
C GLU A 18 2.95 -0.98 5.75
N PRO A 19 2.73 -0.01 6.66
CA PRO A 19 3.58 1.19 6.74
C PRO A 19 5.01 0.81 7.15
N LEU A 20 6.00 1.42 6.50
CA LEU A 20 7.40 1.33 6.88
C LEU A 20 7.79 2.56 7.70
N GLU A 21 8.80 2.42 8.57
CA GLU A 21 9.32 3.49 9.43
C GLU A 21 9.90 4.67 8.62
N SER A 22 10.45 4.39 7.44
CA SER A 22 10.87 5.41 6.46
C SER A 22 9.70 6.18 5.84
N GLY A 23 8.46 5.78 6.15
CA GLY A 23 7.18 6.33 5.69
C GLY A 23 6.81 6.01 4.24
N ASP A 24 7.52 5.09 3.61
CA ASP A 24 6.99 4.30 2.49
C ASP A 24 6.06 3.19 3.02
N ALA A 25 5.51 2.37 2.14
CA ALA A 25 4.68 1.24 2.51
C ALA A 25 5.07 -0.02 1.74
N ARG A 26 4.80 -1.19 2.33
CA ARG A 26 4.89 -2.49 1.68
C ARG A 26 3.48 -2.99 1.40
N LEU A 27 3.27 -3.43 0.17
CA LEU A 27 2.01 -4.03 -0.26
C LEU A 27 2.20 -5.52 -0.36
N LYS A 28 1.31 -6.28 0.26
CA LYS A 28 1.29 -7.73 0.17
C LYS A 28 0.13 -8.13 -0.72
N LEU A 29 0.42 -8.97 -1.71
CA LEU A 29 -0.57 -9.52 -2.61
C LEU A 29 -1.03 -10.89 -2.13
N ARG A 30 -2.17 -11.36 -2.65
CA ARG A 30 -2.73 -12.68 -2.31
C ARG A 30 -1.77 -13.84 -2.56
N ASP A 31 -0.88 -13.65 -3.53
CA ASP A 31 0.14 -14.64 -3.91
C ASP A 31 1.37 -14.62 -2.98
N GLY A 32 1.38 -13.73 -1.98
CA GLY A 32 2.52 -13.50 -1.08
C GLY A 32 3.57 -12.53 -1.62
N THR A 33 3.41 -12.05 -2.86
CA THR A 33 4.30 -11.04 -3.45
C THR A 33 4.28 -9.74 -2.65
N LEU A 34 5.47 -9.21 -2.36
CA LEU A 34 5.65 -7.94 -1.67
C LEU A 34 6.11 -6.84 -2.63
N LEU A 35 5.36 -5.74 -2.72
CA LEU A 35 5.69 -4.60 -3.57
C LEU A 35 5.96 -3.34 -2.74
N PRO A 36 7.00 -2.56 -3.10
CA PRO A 36 7.20 -1.25 -2.49
C PRO A 36 6.14 -0.26 -2.99
N CYS A 37 5.66 0.58 -2.08
CA CYS A 37 4.77 1.68 -2.37
C CYS A 37 5.37 2.98 -1.82
N SER A 38 5.63 3.94 -2.70
CA SER A 38 6.18 5.21 -2.23
C SER A 38 5.14 6.00 -1.46
N ARG A 39 5.59 6.77 -0.45
CA ARG A 39 4.73 7.68 0.34
C ARG A 39 3.75 8.52 -0.50
N ARG A 40 4.20 9.06 -1.64
CA ARG A 40 3.37 9.87 -2.56
C ARG A 40 2.22 9.09 -3.20
N TYR A 41 2.41 7.81 -3.48
CA TYR A 41 1.36 6.96 -4.05
C TYR A 41 0.50 6.29 -2.99
N ARG A 42 0.98 6.18 -1.73
CA ARG A 42 0.21 5.63 -0.60
C ARG A 42 -1.10 6.37 -0.36
N ALA A 43 -1.09 7.71 -0.44
CA ALA A 43 -2.31 8.50 -0.25
C ALA A 43 -3.37 8.14 -1.32
N GLN A 44 -2.94 8.12 -2.57
CA GLN A 44 -3.80 7.76 -3.70
C GLN A 44 -4.25 6.28 -3.60
N LEU A 45 -3.39 5.40 -3.10
CA LEU A 45 -3.69 3.98 -2.88
C LEU A 45 -4.81 3.83 -1.87
N ARG A 46 -4.71 4.52 -0.73
CA ARG A 46 -5.72 4.56 0.33
C ARG A 46 -7.08 5.01 -0.19
N GLU A 47 -7.12 6.06 -1.00
CA GLU A 47 -8.36 6.55 -1.60
C GLU A 47 -9.01 5.52 -2.54
N ARG A 48 -8.19 4.71 -3.23
CA ARG A 48 -8.65 3.75 -4.23
C ARG A 48 -8.96 2.37 -3.67
N SER A 49 -8.25 1.92 -2.64
CA SER A 49 -8.48 0.63 -2.00
C SER A 49 -9.69 0.66 -1.05
N GLY A 50 -10.22 1.84 -0.73
CA GLY A 50 -11.33 1.99 0.22
C GLY A 50 -10.93 1.63 1.66
N GLU A 51 -9.66 1.27 1.87
CA GLU A 51 -9.12 0.96 3.16
C GLU A 51 -8.84 2.29 3.89
N PRO A 52 -9.52 2.57 5.00
CA PRO A 52 -9.13 3.70 5.83
C PRO A 52 -7.72 3.35 6.30
N ALA A 53 -6.69 3.99 5.69
CA ALA A 53 -5.28 3.65 5.94
C ALA A 53 -5.13 3.28 7.38
N ALA A 54 -4.66 2.04 7.52
CA ALA A 54 -4.28 1.37 8.74
C ALA A 54 -4.51 2.31 9.91
N ALA A 55 -5.64 2.08 10.57
CA ALA A 55 -5.98 2.61 11.87
C ALA A 55 -4.78 3.29 12.49
N ASP A 56 -4.90 4.59 12.71
CA ASP A 56 -4.22 5.26 13.81
C ASP A 56 -4.33 4.30 15.01
N VAL A 57 -3.30 3.44 15.19
CA VAL A 57 -3.20 2.57 16.35
C VAL A 57 -2.76 3.52 17.44
N ARG A 58 -3.76 4.27 17.89
CA ARG A 58 -3.71 5.18 19.01
C ARG A 58 -3.52 4.29 20.24
N GLY A 59 -2.27 4.17 20.65
CA GLY A 59 -1.93 4.11 22.07
C GLY A 59 -1.93 5.51 22.63
#